data_AF-A0A3L6QJ85-F1
#
_entry.id   AF-A0A3L6QJ85-F1
#
_cell.length_a   1.000
_cell.length_b   1.000
_cell.length_c   1.000
_cell.angle_alpha   90.00
_cell.angle_beta   90.00
_cell.angle_gamma   90.00
#
_symmetry.space_group_name_H-M   'P 1'
#
loop_
_entity.id
_entity.type
_entity.pdbx_description
1 polymer ?
#
loop_
_entity_poly.entity_id
_entity_poly.type
_entity_poly.pdbx_seq_one_letter_code
_entity_poly.pdbx_strand_id
1 'polypeptide(L)'
;MLCHFSVQHDARVRIKAVGICGSDLHYLREMRIAHFVVKEPMVIGHECASVIEAVGAGVKHLAAGDRVALEPGISCWRCRHCRGGRYNLCDDIKFF
;
A
#
# COMPACT_ATOMS: atom_id res chain seq x y z
N MET A 1 -13.77 12.58 -0.97
CA MET A 1 -12.35 12.34 -1.30
C MET A 1 -12.31 11.58 -2.61
N LEU A 2 -12.28 12.29 -3.74
CA LEU A 2 -12.16 11.68 -5.06
C LEU A 2 -10.69 11.29 -5.25
N CYS A 3 -10.36 10.00 -5.19
CA CYS A 3 -9.04 9.51 -5.58
C CYS A 3 -8.82 9.90 -7.05
N HIS A 4 -7.94 10.87 -7.28
CA HIS A 4 -7.49 11.24 -8.61
C HIS A 4 -6.78 10.02 -9.21
N PHE A 5 -7.47 9.32 -10.11
CA PHE A 5 -6.99 8.15 -10.82
C PHE A 5 -6.08 8.58 -11.98
N SER A 6 -4.87 9.07 -11.66
CA SER A 6 -4.04 9.79 -12.63
C SER A 6 -2.59 9.33 -12.70
N VAL A 7 -2.26 8.13 -12.21
CA VAL A 7 -0.89 7.60 -12.34
C VAL A 7 -0.90 6.46 -13.36
N GLN A 8 -0.04 6.55 -14.38
CA GLN A 8 -0.02 5.61 -15.50
C GLN A 8 0.14 4.15 -15.05
N HIS A 9 0.74 3.91 -13.89
CA HIS A 9 1.08 2.57 -13.38
C HIS A 9 0.29 2.16 -12.13
N ASP A 10 -0.73 2.92 -11.74
CA ASP A 10 -1.56 2.61 -10.57
C ASP A 10 -2.81 1.80 -10.95
N ALA A 11 -3.38 1.12 -9.97
CA ALA A 11 -4.69 0.46 -10.07
C ALA A 11 -5.62 0.96 -8.97
N ARG A 12 -6.88 1.26 -9.34
CA ARG A 12 -7.93 1.53 -8.36
C ARG A 12 -8.60 0.22 -8.03
N VAL A 13 -8.68 -0.07 -6.74
CA VAL A 13 -9.26 -1.31 -6.23
C VAL A 13 -10.47 -1.04 -5.35
N ARG A 14 -11.42 -1.95 -5.39
CA ARG A 14 -12.50 -2.04 -4.42
C ARG A 14 -12.10 -3.02 -3.33
N ILE A 15 -11.86 -2.50 -2.15
CA ILE A 15 -11.58 -3.31 -0.96
C ILE A 15 -12.79 -4.21 -0.65
N LYS A 16 -12.53 -5.49 -0.40
CA LYS A 16 -13.55 -6.50 -0.05
C LYS A 16 -13.47 -6.91 1.40
N ALA A 17 -12.26 -7.02 1.92
CA ALA A 17 -11.98 -7.29 3.32
C ALA A 17 -10.66 -6.64 3.73
N VAL A 18 -10.58 -6.22 4.99
CA VAL A 18 -9.36 -5.70 5.63
C VAL A 18 -9.19 -6.45 6.94
N GLY A 19 -8.02 -7.07 7.13
CA GLY A 19 -7.57 -7.64 8.38
C GLY A 19 -7.13 -6.54 9.35
N ILE A 20 -7.24 -6.82 10.64
CA ILE A 20 -6.78 -5.93 11.70
C ILE A 20 -5.63 -6.63 12.41
N CYS A 21 -4.49 -5.94 12.48
CA CYS A 21 -3.29 -6.41 13.14
C CYS A 21 -3.00 -5.59 14.41
N GLY A 22 -2.05 -6.06 15.21
CA GLY A 22 -1.60 -5.36 16.42
C GLY A 22 -1.09 -3.94 16.14
N SER A 23 -0.50 -3.70 14.96
CA SER A 23 -0.02 -2.37 14.53
C SER A 23 -1.18 -1.39 14.30
N ASP A 24 -2.30 -1.83 13.71
CA ASP A 24 -3.49 -0.98 13.53
C ASP A 24 -4.07 -0.58 14.90
N LEU A 25 -4.16 -1.53 15.83
CA LEU A 25 -4.62 -1.26 17.19
C LEU A 25 -3.66 -0.32 17.94
N HIS A 26 -2.35 -0.45 17.71
CA HIS A 26 -1.35 0.42 18.32
C HIS A 26 -1.45 1.85 17.79
N TYR A 27 -1.60 2.03 16.46
CA TYR A 27 -1.87 3.35 15.88
C TYR A 27 -3.17 3.96 16.39
N LEU A 28 -4.25 3.18 16.49
CA LEU A 28 -5.54 3.66 17.00
C LEU A 28 -5.45 4.18 18.44
N ARG A 29 -4.64 3.53 19.28
CA ARG A 29 -4.51 3.87 20.71
C ARG A 29 -3.47 4.96 20.98
N GLU A 30 -2.32 4.88 20.32
CA GLU A 30 -1.13 5.66 20.65
C GLU A 30 -0.82 6.75 19.62
N MET A 31 -1.52 6.76 18.48
CA MET A 31 -1.25 7.65 17.34
C MET A 31 0.20 7.59 16.84
N ARG A 32 0.88 6.46 17.07
CA ARG A 32 2.24 6.19 16.62
C ARG A 32 2.57 4.71 16.66
N ILE A 33 3.62 4.30 15.96
CA ILE A 33 4.33 3.03 16.19
C ILE A 33 5.84 3.28 16.08
N ALA A 34 6.59 2.91 17.12
CA ALA A 34 8.01 3.29 17.24
C ALA A 34 8.24 4.80 16.98
N HIS A 35 9.01 5.15 15.95
CA HIS A 35 9.31 6.53 15.58
C HIS A 35 8.36 7.11 14.52
N PHE A 36 7.37 6.33 14.05
CA PHE A 36 6.35 6.79 13.10
C PHE A 36 5.17 7.39 13.86
N VAL A 37 5.04 8.71 13.82
CA VAL A 37 3.99 9.46 14.53
C VAL A 37 2.95 9.98 13.53
N VAL A 38 1.68 9.77 13.83
CA VAL A 38 0.57 10.29 13.04
C VAL A 38 0.44 11.79 13.31
N LYS A 39 0.76 12.61 12.31
CA LYS A 39 0.77 14.09 12.41
C LYS A 39 -0.45 14.74 11.74
N GLU A 40 -1.15 13.99 10.90
CA GLU A 40 -2.31 14.40 10.14
C GLU A 40 -3.26 13.20 9.98
N PRO A 41 -4.54 13.40 9.61
CA PRO A 41 -5.46 12.29 9.42
C PRO A 41 -4.90 11.21 8.49
N MET A 42 -4.85 9.98 8.98
CA MET A 42 -4.27 8.82 8.30
C MET A 42 -5.32 7.71 8.20
N VAL A 43 -5.46 7.12 7.02
CA VAL A 43 -6.27 5.89 6.85
C VAL A 43 -5.45 4.72 7.37
N ILE A 44 -6.06 3.86 8.20
CA ILE A 44 -5.41 2.67 8.76
C ILE A 44 -5.90 1.39 8.07
N GLY A 45 -5.15 0.29 8.24
CA GLY A 45 -5.41 -1.01 7.63
C GLY A 45 -4.55 -1.27 6.40
N HIS A 46 -3.73 -2.32 6.47
CA HIS A 46 -2.71 -2.63 5.46
C HIS A 46 -2.72 -4.11 5.03
N GLU A 47 -3.67 -4.90 5.55
CA GLU A 47 -3.85 -6.32 5.23
C GLU A 47 -5.18 -6.49 4.49
N CYS A 48 -5.20 -6.48 3.16
CA CYS A 48 -6.48 -6.44 2.44
C CYS A 48 -6.58 -7.36 1.22
N ALA A 49 -7.82 -7.79 0.98
CA ALA A 49 -8.25 -8.48 -0.22
C ALA A 49 -9.17 -7.56 -1.03
N SER A 50 -8.96 -7.48 -2.34
CA SER A 50 -9.63 -6.50 -3.18
C SER A 50 -9.91 -7.01 -4.59
N VAL A 51 -10.72 -6.25 -5.32
CA VAL A 51 -10.99 -6.46 -6.75
C VAL A 51 -10.62 -5.20 -7.51
N ILE A 52 -9.91 -5.33 -8.63
CA ILE A 52 -9.54 -4.18 -9.47
C ILE A 52 -10.80 -3.57 -10.11
N GLU A 53 -10.96 -2.26 -9.97
CA GLU A 53 -12.00 -1.48 -10.66
C GLU A 53 -11.50 -0.85 -11.96
N ALA A 54 -10.25 -0.37 -11.95
CA ALA A 54 -9.62 0.28 -13.11
C ALA A 54 -8.10 0.19 -12.99
N VAL A 55 -7.41 0.17 -14.13
CA VAL A 55 -5.93 0.22 -14.21
C VAL A 55 -5.47 1.40 -15.05
N GLY A 56 -4.32 1.98 -14.70
CA GLY A 56 -3.69 3.03 -15.48
C GLY A 56 -3.21 2.52 -16.83
N ALA A 57 -3.05 3.42 -17.81
CA ALA A 57 -2.73 3.06 -19.20
C ALA A 57 -1.39 2.32 -19.38
N GLY A 58 -0.47 2.43 -18.43
CA GLY A 58 0.82 1.74 -18.42
C GLY A 58 0.79 0.35 -17.78
N VAL A 59 -0.34 -0.07 -17.20
CA VAL A 59 -0.51 -1.40 -16.60
C VAL A 59 -0.90 -2.40 -17.69
N LYS A 60 -0.11 -3.47 -17.85
CA LYS A 60 -0.29 -4.47 -18.93
C LYS A 60 -0.61 -5.89 -18.45
N HIS A 61 -0.55 -6.13 -17.14
CA HIS A 61 -0.59 -7.47 -16.55
C HIS A 61 -1.76 -7.65 -15.57
N LEU A 62 -2.62 -6.65 -15.44
CA LEU A 62 -3.79 -6.64 -14.57
C LEU A 62 -4.95 -6.00 -15.33
N ALA A 63 -6.18 -6.42 -15.02
CA ALA A 63 -7.40 -5.89 -15.61
C ALA A 63 -8.50 -5.70 -14.56
N ALA A 64 -9.51 -4.89 -14.91
CA ALA A 64 -10.70 -4.75 -14.08
C ALA A 64 -11.39 -6.11 -13.89
N GLY A 65 -11.78 -6.41 -12.64
CA GLY A 65 -12.37 -7.69 -12.23
C GLY A 65 -11.38 -8.67 -11.59
N ASP A 66 -10.07 -8.47 -11.74
CA ASP A 66 -9.07 -9.33 -11.10
C ASP A 66 -9.16 -9.24 -9.58
N ARG A 67 -9.04 -10.41 -8.92
CA ARG A 67 -8.92 -10.50 -7.47
C ARG A 67 -7.46 -10.38 -7.09
N VAL A 68 -7.14 -9.41 -6.24
CA VAL A 68 -5.75 -9.13 -5.85
C VAL A 68 -5.60 -8.98 -4.34
N ALA A 69 -4.48 -9.48 -3.83
CA ALA A 69 -3.93 -9.09 -2.54
C ALA A 69 -3.01 -7.89 -2.75
N LEU A 70 -2.97 -6.97 -1.79
CA LEU A 70 -2.08 -5.81 -1.86
C LEU A 70 -0.86 -6.03 -0.96
N GLU A 71 0.32 -5.82 -1.53
CA GLU A 71 1.56 -5.68 -0.76
C GLU A 71 1.72 -4.20 -0.39
N PRO A 72 1.64 -3.82 0.90
CA PRO A 72 1.57 -2.42 1.30
C PRO A 72 2.93 -1.68 1.20
N GLY A 73 4.03 -2.42 1.15
CA GLY A 73 5.39 -1.87 1.12
C GLY A 73 5.85 -1.51 -0.30
N ILE A 74 5.90 -0.23 -0.62
CA ILE A 74 6.40 0.30 -1.90
C ILE A 74 7.88 0.65 -1.75
N SER A 75 8.75 -0.15 -2.38
CA SER A 75 10.20 0.04 -2.35
C SER A 75 10.70 0.97 -3.46
N CYS A 76 11.91 1.53 -3.33
CA CYS A 76 12.49 2.41 -4.35
C CYS A 76 13.09 1.69 -5.57
N TRP A 77 13.28 0.37 -5.48
CA TRP A 77 13.81 -0.52 -6.53
C TRP A 77 15.22 -0.20 -7.05
N ARG A 78 15.93 0.76 -6.44
CA ARG A 78 17.26 1.23 -6.90
C ARG A 78 18.39 1.09 -5.88
N CYS A 79 18.08 0.97 -4.58
CA CYS A 79 19.11 0.91 -3.53
C CYS A 79 19.82 -0.46 -3.47
N ARG A 80 20.86 -0.57 -2.64
CA ARG A 80 21.62 -1.84 -2.46
C ARG A 80 20.73 -2.98 -1.96
N HIS A 81 19.77 -2.68 -1.10
CA HIS A 81 18.85 -3.67 -0.52
C HIS A 81 17.89 -4.19 -1.59
N CYS A 82 17.27 -3.30 -2.37
CA CYS A 82 16.39 -3.67 -3.48
C CYS A 82 17.12 -4.50 -4.56
N ARG A 83 18.29 -4.03 -5.02
CA ARG A 83 19.08 -4.75 -6.04
C ARG A 83 19.61 -6.10 -5.54
N GLY A 84 19.78 -6.24 -4.24
CA GLY A 84 20.16 -7.50 -3.58
C GLY A 84 18.97 -8.41 -3.22
N GLY A 85 17.76 -8.12 -3.71
CA GLY A 85 16.56 -8.93 -3.44
C GLY A 85 15.98 -8.79 -2.03
N ARG A 86 16.45 -7.84 -1.24
CA ARG A 86 15.98 -7.55 0.13
C ARG A 86 15.24 -6.23 0.19
N TYR A 87 14.28 -6.03 -0.71
CA TYR A 87 13.57 -4.75 -0.87
C TYR A 87 12.80 -4.34 0.40
N ASN A 88 12.40 -5.30 1.24
CA ASN A 88 11.81 -5.05 2.56
C ASN A 88 12.72 -4.27 3.52
N LEU A 89 14.03 -4.20 3.23
CA LEU A 89 15.02 -3.40 3.95
C LEU A 89 15.35 -2.09 3.21
N CYS A 90 14.50 -1.65 2.29
CA CYS A 90 14.70 -0.41 1.56
C CYS A 90 14.62 0.80 2.50
N ASP A 91 15.67 1.63 2.51
CA ASP A 91 15.74 2.84 3.34
C ASP A 91 14.67 3.89 2.96
N ASP A 92 14.23 3.87 1.70
CA ASP A 92 13.20 4.77 1.14
C ASP A 92 11.80 4.10 1.05
N ILE A 93 11.56 3.01 1.79
CA ILE A 93 10.28 2.28 1.70
C ILE A 93 9.12 3.18 2.14
N LYS A 94 8.01 3.09 1.41
CA LYS A 94 6.74 3.76 1.74
C LYS A 94 5.66 2.73 2.01
N PHE A 95 4.74 3.07 2.90
CA PHE A 95 3.55 2.29 3.17
C PHE A 95 2.32 3.16 2.90
N PHE A 96 1.22 2.53 2.47
CA PHE A 96 -0.08 3.17 2.29
C PHE A 96 -1.12 2.57 3.22
#